data_AF-A0A0A1GRI0-F1
#
_entry.id   AF-A0A0A1GRI0-F1
#
_cell.length_a   1.000
_cell.length_b   1.000
_cell.length_c   1.000
_cell.angle_alpha   90.00
_cell.angle_beta   90.00
_cell.angle_gamma   90.00
#
_symmetry.space_group_name_H-M   'P 1'
#
loop_
_entity.id
_entity.type
_entity.pdbx_description
1 polymer ?
#
loop_
_entity_poly.entity_id
_entity_poly.type
_entity_poly.pdbx_seq_one_letter_code
_entity_poly.pdbx_strand_id
1 'polypeptide(L)'
;MQIKKIWKRVGTLAAAAMLMAPLGGSLVGGAHTSAKADVTENKVDIKLHKMETGDASSNLIENTGDELDTGTNVIYDPDKYGDVEFTLYDVSSWFDGKEDITKDEFTKIRDEKIKALSSEGNIEEAIEHQNNYLGNDGTIVKQGTYDSGETADFTNGVFNINGILNSGYYLIVETGVSGNNVNKISVPLLFKLPLANKPNGSDIHLYAKNQIQTADPTVIKEGQDINEPDKWINLKDVEFKLTDSSGAQVGSNVVTDKDGKLIFESLKPGATYTLTEISNPNDGYGDTKVTVTFKVDKDGNIVDGWTANPQKSVIVNGSTITIRNFLNLGSKTFQKTDESGQDLAGAEFIVQHPTDDSKYAQFDKDYKFVKWGSEANATDIIANSSGQFTISGLPFDDGYRLIETKSPDGYSKLGEAKTFNINSKSGTTSERKIENKKYDLPITGGMGLLLFILAGLALMGTSVYLYRRNKRQANK
;
A
#
# COMPACT_ATOMS: atom_id res chain seq x y z
N MET A 1 17.98 -21.92 16.41
CA MET A 1 18.85 -20.83 16.91
C MET A 1 17.98 -19.62 17.19
N GLN A 2 17.36 -19.66 18.37
CA GLN A 2 16.39 -18.69 18.85
C GLN A 2 17.09 -17.51 19.55
N ILE A 3 16.39 -16.38 19.59
CA ILE A 3 16.53 -15.26 20.54
C ILE A 3 17.88 -14.54 20.50
N LYS A 4 17.98 -13.46 19.70
CA LYS A 4 18.95 -12.37 19.96
C LYS A 4 18.65 -11.03 19.28
N LYS A 5 17.42 -10.77 18.79
CA LYS A 5 17.12 -9.56 18.00
C LYS A 5 15.96 -8.68 18.48
N ILE A 6 15.48 -8.82 19.73
CA ILE A 6 14.30 -8.07 20.21
C ILE A 6 14.61 -7.01 21.30
N TRP A 7 15.85 -6.89 21.79
CA TRP A 7 16.17 -5.99 22.91
C TRP A 7 16.84 -4.65 22.51
N LYS A 8 16.47 -4.04 21.38
CA LYS A 8 17.07 -2.76 20.93
C LYS A 8 16.10 -1.67 20.50
N ARG A 9 14.83 -1.74 20.92
CA ARG A 9 13.80 -0.71 20.63
C ARG A 9 13.09 -0.18 21.88
N VAL A 10 13.72 -0.30 23.04
CA VAL A 10 13.24 0.32 24.28
C VAL A 10 14.40 1.15 24.85
N GLY A 11 14.16 2.45 25.03
CA GLY A 11 14.99 3.32 25.84
C GLY A 11 16.13 4.05 25.12
N THR A 12 15.82 5.26 24.62
CA THR A 12 16.59 6.50 24.90
C THR A 12 15.89 7.66 24.20
N LEU A 13 14.73 8.10 24.71
CA LEU A 13 14.44 9.52 24.61
C LEU A 13 15.31 10.15 25.70
N ALA A 14 16.35 10.89 25.31
CA ALA A 14 17.22 11.57 26.27
C ALA A 14 16.36 12.58 27.04
N ALA A 15 16.16 12.36 28.34
CA ALA A 15 15.63 13.39 29.21
C ALA A 15 16.55 14.62 29.16
N ALA A 16 15.97 15.82 29.13
CA ALA A 16 16.76 17.04 29.24
C ALA A 16 17.10 17.29 30.72
N ALA A 17 18.39 17.41 31.05
CA ALA A 17 18.86 17.91 32.35
C ALA A 17 19.32 19.32 32.12
N MET A 18 18.78 20.25 32.90
CA MET A 18 19.38 21.57 33.05
C MET A 18 19.78 21.80 34.49
N LEU A 19 21.09 21.74 34.70
CA LEU A 19 21.73 22.26 35.90
C LEU A 19 22.87 23.17 35.45
N MET A 20 22.86 24.42 35.89
CA MET A 20 24.00 25.31 35.69
C MET A 20 24.29 26.11 36.97
N ALA A 21 25.37 25.78 37.67
CA ALA A 21 26.25 26.65 38.49
C ALA A 21 27.42 25.81 39.06
N PRO A 22 28.61 26.37 39.39
CA PRO A 22 29.00 27.80 39.45
C PRO A 22 30.18 28.19 38.51
N LEU A 23 30.26 29.47 38.11
CA LEU A 23 31.56 30.09 37.80
C LEU A 23 32.20 30.47 39.14
N GLY A 24 33.13 29.64 39.62
CA GLY A 24 33.90 29.93 40.83
C GLY A 24 35.14 30.81 40.57
N GLY A 25 35.30 31.86 41.38
CA GLY A 25 36.54 32.62 41.61
C GLY A 25 36.35 34.15 41.42
N SER A 26 36.69 35.07 42.32
CA SER A 26 37.54 35.06 43.52
C SER A 26 37.17 36.27 44.42
N LEU A 27 37.43 36.14 45.72
CA LEU A 27 37.59 37.26 46.64
C LEU A 27 38.61 38.28 46.09
N VAL A 28 38.21 39.52 45.84
CA VAL A 28 39.03 40.73 46.05
C VAL A 28 38.09 41.86 46.50
N GLY A 29 38.41 42.48 47.63
CA GLY A 29 37.64 43.55 48.23
C GLY A 29 37.55 44.80 47.37
N GLY A 30 36.38 45.42 47.39
CA GLY A 30 36.11 46.70 46.77
C GLY A 30 34.68 47.11 47.10
N ALA A 31 34.51 47.80 48.22
CA ALA A 31 33.23 48.30 48.68
C ALA A 31 32.64 49.28 47.66
N HIS A 32 31.45 49.00 47.11
CA HIS A 32 30.57 50.07 46.60
C HIS A 32 29.08 49.70 46.80
N THR A 33 28.53 50.36 47.81
CA THR A 33 27.19 50.99 47.88
C THR A 33 25.96 50.11 47.69
N SER A 34 25.29 49.91 48.82
CA SER A 34 23.89 49.56 48.99
C SER A 34 22.98 50.44 48.12
N ALA A 35 22.51 49.89 47.00
CA ALA A 35 21.23 50.31 46.44
C ALA A 35 20.17 49.36 47.03
N LYS A 36 19.17 49.92 47.71
CA LYS A 36 17.91 49.23 47.97
C LYS A 36 17.30 48.91 46.60
N ALA A 37 17.56 47.71 46.09
CA ALA A 37 16.72 47.13 45.07
C ALA A 37 15.37 46.83 45.74
N ASP A 38 14.33 47.41 45.16
CA ASP A 38 12.96 47.02 45.44
C ASP A 38 12.87 45.50 45.31
N VAL A 39 12.40 44.82 46.35
CA VAL A 39 12.21 43.36 46.32
C VAL A 39 10.93 43.10 45.53
N THR A 40 10.94 43.40 44.24
CA THR A 40 10.05 42.74 43.30
C THR A 40 10.44 41.27 43.31
N GLU A 41 9.50 40.42 43.70
CA GLU A 41 9.69 38.99 43.89
C GLU A 41 10.59 38.41 42.78
N ASN A 42 11.68 37.75 43.17
CA ASN A 42 12.64 37.14 42.26
C ASN A 42 11.97 36.00 41.48
N LYS A 43 11.18 36.33 40.46
CA LYS A 43 10.32 35.44 39.69
C LYS A 43 10.69 35.47 38.21
N VAL A 44 10.36 34.39 37.52
CA VAL A 44 10.56 34.18 36.08
C VAL A 44 9.29 33.61 35.45
N ASP A 45 9.13 33.86 34.16
CA ASP A 45 8.07 33.27 33.34
C ASP A 45 8.68 32.14 32.49
N ILE A 46 7.94 31.04 32.35
CA ILE A 46 8.34 29.85 31.59
C ILE A 46 7.41 29.70 30.38
N LYS A 47 7.98 29.56 29.21
CA LYS A 47 7.31 29.29 27.94
C LYS A 47 7.58 27.86 27.52
N LEU A 48 6.59 26.98 27.68
CA LEU A 48 6.69 25.58 27.28
C LEU A 48 6.11 25.38 25.88
N HIS A 49 6.98 25.13 24.92
CA HIS A 49 6.69 24.82 23.54
C HIS A 49 6.39 23.33 23.40
N LYS A 50 5.20 23.00 22.89
CA LYS A 50 4.82 21.61 22.62
C LYS A 50 5.17 21.23 21.19
N MET A 51 6.03 20.24 21.02
CA MET A 51 6.52 19.78 19.71
C MET A 51 6.10 18.34 19.42
N GLU A 52 5.93 18.00 18.14
CA GLU A 52 5.81 16.62 17.66
C GLU A 52 7.13 16.11 17.07
N THR A 53 7.38 14.79 17.19
CA THR A 53 8.44 14.12 16.42
C THR A 53 7.96 12.78 15.85
N GLY A 54 8.26 12.55 14.58
CA GLY A 54 8.03 11.28 13.87
C GLY A 54 9.16 10.25 14.04
N ASP A 55 10.32 10.66 14.58
CA ASP A 55 11.47 9.78 14.80
C ASP A 55 12.13 10.12 16.16
N ALA A 56 12.15 9.13 17.06
CA ALA A 56 12.76 9.27 18.38
C ALA A 56 14.30 9.42 18.34
N SER A 57 14.93 9.22 17.17
CA SER A 57 16.39 9.21 16.99
C SER A 57 16.97 10.40 16.21
N SER A 58 16.13 11.28 15.66
CA SER A 58 16.56 12.51 15.00
C SER A 58 15.95 13.75 15.66
N ASN A 59 16.72 14.84 15.71
CA ASN A 59 16.41 16.12 16.36
C ASN A 59 16.42 16.11 17.91
N LEU A 60 17.61 15.91 18.49
CA LEU A 60 17.87 16.25 19.90
C LEU A 60 17.81 17.78 20.04
N ILE A 61 16.66 18.32 20.42
CA ILE A 61 16.60 19.69 20.92
C ILE A 61 17.10 19.61 22.36
N GLU A 62 18.27 20.20 22.62
CA GLU A 62 18.72 20.44 23.97
C GLU A 62 17.92 21.61 24.54
N ASN A 63 17.19 21.36 25.61
CA ASN A 63 16.56 22.44 26.33
C ASN A 63 17.67 23.20 27.08
N THR A 64 17.94 24.44 26.71
CA THR A 64 18.92 25.33 27.37
C THR A 64 18.26 26.46 28.16
N GLY A 65 16.94 26.63 28.00
CA GLY A 65 16.17 27.79 28.47
C GLY A 65 16.16 28.95 27.47
N ASP A 66 16.94 28.88 26.38
CA ASP A 66 16.92 29.85 25.29
C ASP A 66 15.79 29.58 24.31
N GLU A 67 15.29 30.66 23.71
CA GLU A 67 14.43 30.55 22.55
C GLU A 67 15.25 30.01 21.38
N LEU A 68 14.81 28.91 20.81
CA LEU A 68 15.44 28.24 19.69
C LEU A 68 14.69 28.56 18.40
N ASP A 69 15.43 28.73 17.31
CA ASP A 69 14.87 28.62 15.96
C ASP A 69 14.52 27.16 15.71
N THR A 70 13.23 26.85 15.71
CA THR A 70 12.73 25.47 15.67
C THR A 70 12.90 24.80 14.32
N GLY A 71 13.31 25.52 13.26
CA GLY A 71 13.62 24.95 11.94
C GLY A 71 12.47 24.11 11.37
N THR A 72 12.72 22.83 11.06
CA THR A 72 11.73 21.87 10.53
C THR A 72 10.93 21.13 11.60
N ASN A 73 11.10 21.44 12.89
CA ASN A 73 10.32 20.80 13.94
C ASN A 73 8.89 21.34 13.93
N VAL A 74 7.91 20.43 13.94
CA VAL A 74 6.50 20.79 13.83
C VAL A 74 5.93 20.99 15.24
N ILE A 75 5.17 22.09 15.42
CA ILE A 75 4.43 22.37 16.64
C ILE A 75 3.33 21.31 16.77
N TYR A 76 3.14 20.79 17.99
CA TYR A 76 2.05 19.86 18.26
C TYR A 76 0.71 20.53 18.01
N ASP A 77 -0.13 19.88 17.22
CA ASP A 77 -1.43 20.40 16.81
C ASP A 77 -2.53 19.74 17.68
N PRO A 78 -3.18 20.48 18.59
CA PRO A 78 -4.19 19.92 19.48
C PRO A 78 -5.48 19.55 18.74
N ASP A 79 -5.85 20.26 17.66
CA ASP A 79 -6.96 19.86 16.79
C ASP A 79 -6.67 18.51 16.11
N LYS A 80 -5.39 18.22 15.87
CA LYS A 80 -4.94 16.98 15.22
C LYS A 80 -4.78 15.81 16.19
N TYR A 81 -4.23 16.05 17.38
CA TYR A 81 -3.77 15.00 18.29
C TYR A 81 -4.52 14.93 19.62
N GLY A 82 -5.40 15.89 19.90
CA GLY A 82 -6.11 16.02 21.16
C GLY A 82 -5.40 16.96 22.12
N ASP A 83 -6.14 17.37 23.14
CA ASP A 83 -5.64 18.28 24.16
C ASP A 83 -4.68 17.54 25.09
N VAL A 84 -3.67 18.25 25.58
CA VAL A 84 -2.70 17.70 26.53
C VAL A 84 -2.60 18.60 27.74
N GLU A 85 -2.69 18.03 28.93
CA GLU A 85 -2.56 18.77 30.17
C GLU A 85 -1.12 18.72 30.67
N PHE A 86 -0.59 19.87 31.06
CA PHE A 86 0.72 20.00 31.69
C PHE A 86 0.59 20.49 33.12
N THR A 87 1.42 19.90 34.00
CA THR A 87 1.56 20.35 35.38
C THR A 87 3.03 20.63 35.70
N LEU A 88 3.27 21.80 36.29
CA LEU A 88 4.52 22.20 36.91
C LEU A 88 4.48 21.85 38.40
N TYR A 89 5.45 21.06 38.85
CA TYR A 89 5.66 20.70 40.25
C TYR A 89 6.92 21.37 40.80
N ASP A 90 6.86 21.82 42.05
CA ASP A 90 8.04 22.04 42.88
C ASP A 90 8.44 20.70 43.49
N VAL A 91 9.67 20.28 43.20
CA VAL A 91 10.28 19.02 43.62
C VAL A 91 11.58 19.26 44.39
N SER A 92 11.72 20.43 45.00
CA SER A 92 12.91 20.80 45.78
C SER A 92 13.21 19.81 46.91
N SER A 93 12.18 19.14 47.45
CA SER A 93 12.29 18.07 48.45
C SER A 93 13.15 16.88 47.98
N TRP A 94 13.22 16.60 46.67
CA TRP A 94 14.09 15.54 46.13
C TRP A 94 15.58 15.86 46.29
N PHE A 95 15.90 17.11 46.57
CA PHE A 95 17.25 17.65 46.68
C PHE A 95 17.54 18.21 48.09
N ASP A 96 16.70 17.92 49.09
CA ASP A 96 16.93 18.34 50.47
C ASP A 96 18.32 17.89 50.97
N GLY A 97 19.05 18.83 51.58
CA GLY A 97 20.43 18.61 52.04
C GLY A 97 21.49 18.62 50.92
N LYS A 98 21.14 19.03 49.69
CA LYS A 98 22.06 19.13 48.53
C LYS A 98 22.06 20.53 47.90
N GLU A 99 22.46 21.53 48.68
CA GLU A 99 22.49 22.94 48.26
C GLU A 99 23.52 23.19 47.12
N ASP A 100 24.67 22.50 47.18
CA ASP A 100 25.79 22.59 46.22
C ASP A 100 25.94 21.34 45.34
N ILE A 101 24.84 20.86 44.75
CA ILE A 101 24.86 19.69 43.86
C ILE A 101 25.66 19.95 42.57
N THR A 102 26.51 18.99 42.17
CA THR A 102 27.23 19.04 40.88
C THR A 102 26.31 18.67 39.70
N LYS A 103 26.72 19.04 38.48
CA LYS A 103 26.00 18.68 37.24
C LYS A 103 25.80 17.17 37.10
N ASP A 104 26.80 16.38 37.46
CA ASP A 104 26.77 14.92 37.35
C ASP A 104 25.81 14.31 38.38
N GLU A 105 25.84 14.80 39.63
CA GLU A 105 24.92 14.34 40.68
C GLU A 105 23.47 14.68 40.35
N PHE A 106 23.21 15.88 39.81
CA PHE A 106 21.88 16.24 39.33
C PHE A 106 21.42 15.34 38.19
N THR A 107 22.29 15.10 37.21
CA THR A 107 22.00 14.22 36.07
C THR A 107 21.63 12.82 36.54
N LYS A 108 22.33 12.30 37.54
CA LYS A 108 22.03 11.00 38.15
C LYS A 108 20.67 10.97 38.85
N ILE A 109 20.38 11.94 39.71
CA ILE A 109 19.09 12.02 40.42
C ILE A 109 17.95 12.19 39.41
N ARG A 110 18.13 13.03 38.39
CA ARG A 110 17.20 13.19 37.29
C ARG A 110 16.90 11.84 36.64
N ASP A 111 17.92 11.11 36.21
CA ASP A 111 17.74 9.85 35.48
C ASP A 111 17.02 8.81 36.35
N GLU A 112 17.35 8.74 37.63
CA GLU A 112 16.65 7.90 38.60
C GLU A 112 15.17 8.29 38.75
N LYS A 113 14.87 9.59 38.90
CA LYS A 113 13.50 10.10 39.08
C LYS A 113 12.66 9.95 37.80
N ILE A 114 13.21 10.27 36.64
CA ILE A 114 12.52 10.12 35.34
C ILE A 114 12.25 8.66 35.04
N LYS A 115 13.20 7.76 35.34
CA LYS A 115 12.99 6.32 35.22
C LYS A 115 11.85 5.83 36.12
N ALA A 116 11.73 6.39 37.33
CA ALA A 116 10.65 6.02 38.25
C ALA A 116 9.28 6.56 37.81
N LEU A 117 9.24 7.75 37.18
CA LEU A 117 8.04 8.35 36.59
C LEU A 117 7.57 7.65 35.31
N SER A 118 8.49 6.99 34.59
CA SER A 118 8.19 6.33 33.33
C SER A 118 7.69 4.90 33.56
N SER A 119 6.62 4.49 32.88
CA SER A 119 6.18 3.10 32.81
C SER A 119 6.09 2.59 31.36
N GLU A 120 6.13 1.27 31.20
CA GLU A 120 5.80 0.60 29.94
C GLU A 120 4.31 0.26 29.97
N GLY A 121 3.57 0.57 28.90
CA GLY A 121 2.13 0.34 28.87
C GLY A 121 1.40 1.26 27.90
N ASN A 122 0.06 1.28 28.00
CA ASN A 122 -0.75 2.27 27.28
C ASN A 122 -0.63 3.67 27.93
N ILE A 123 -1.08 4.71 27.24
CA ILE A 123 -0.89 6.10 27.69
C ILE A 123 -1.65 6.43 28.98
N GLU A 124 -2.83 5.83 29.19
CA GLU A 124 -3.64 6.02 30.40
C GLU A 124 -2.93 5.44 31.63
N GLU A 125 -2.41 4.22 31.52
CA GLU A 125 -1.59 3.57 32.54
C GLU A 125 -0.29 4.33 32.82
N ALA A 126 0.32 4.92 31.78
CA ALA A 126 1.53 5.73 31.93
C ALA A 126 1.28 7.04 32.69
N ILE A 127 0.20 7.74 32.34
CA ILE A 127 -0.24 8.96 33.04
C ILE A 127 -0.64 8.64 34.47
N GLU A 128 -1.41 7.56 34.68
CA GLU A 128 -1.83 7.15 36.02
C GLU A 128 -0.63 6.79 36.90
N HIS A 129 0.32 6.00 36.39
CA HIS A 129 1.56 5.66 37.09
C HIS A 129 2.36 6.91 37.46
N GLN A 130 2.55 7.82 36.51
CA GLN A 130 3.27 9.08 36.72
C GLN A 130 2.58 9.95 37.79
N ASN A 131 1.27 10.15 37.67
CA ASN A 131 0.48 10.97 38.58
C ASN A 131 0.47 10.38 40.00
N ASN A 132 0.36 9.05 40.13
CA ASN A 132 0.44 8.35 41.40
C ASN A 132 1.83 8.50 42.07
N TYR A 133 2.91 8.46 41.27
CA TYR A 133 4.25 8.70 41.78
C TYR A 133 4.41 10.14 42.30
N LEU A 134 3.89 11.13 41.56
CA LEU A 134 4.00 12.55 41.92
C LEU A 134 3.10 12.97 43.09
N GLY A 135 1.93 12.35 43.24
CA GLY A 135 0.97 12.68 44.31
C GLY A 135 1.52 12.50 45.74
N ASN A 136 2.63 11.77 45.90
CA ASN A 136 3.28 11.56 47.20
C ASN A 136 4.43 12.54 47.50
N ASP A 137 5.04 13.16 46.48
CA ASP A 137 6.34 13.83 46.61
C ASP A 137 6.41 15.25 46.01
N GLY A 138 5.51 15.62 45.09
CA GLY A 138 5.55 16.90 44.36
C GLY A 138 4.46 17.89 44.80
N THR A 139 4.80 19.17 44.94
CA THR A 139 3.80 20.23 45.19
C THR A 139 3.41 20.89 43.87
N ILE A 140 2.12 20.90 43.52
CA ILE A 140 1.64 21.55 42.29
C ILE A 140 1.83 23.07 42.40
N VAL A 141 2.49 23.65 41.41
CA VAL A 141 2.72 25.09 41.29
C VAL A 141 1.76 25.72 40.28
N LYS A 142 1.60 25.09 39.12
CA LYS A 142 0.68 25.52 38.05
C LYS A 142 0.26 24.29 37.23
N GLN A 143 -1.00 24.27 36.80
CA GLN A 143 -1.57 23.27 35.89
C GLN A 143 -2.29 24.01 34.76
N GLY A 144 -2.27 23.45 33.56
CA GLY A 144 -2.99 24.01 32.42
C GLY A 144 -3.14 23.01 31.28
N THR A 145 -4.17 23.20 30.47
CA THR A 145 -4.48 22.35 29.32
C THR A 145 -4.11 23.04 28.02
N TYR A 146 -3.23 22.41 27.26
CA TYR A 146 -2.92 22.79 25.89
C TYR A 146 -4.01 22.22 24.97
N ASP A 147 -4.95 23.08 24.58
CA ASP A 147 -6.06 22.81 23.66
C ASP A 147 -6.02 23.77 22.46
N SER A 148 -6.95 23.64 21.52
CA SER A 148 -7.07 24.55 20.36
C SER A 148 -7.79 25.87 20.67
N GLY A 149 -8.26 26.06 21.91
CA GLY A 149 -8.79 27.31 22.38
C GLY A 149 -7.64 28.25 22.75
N GLU A 150 -7.40 29.29 21.95
CA GLU A 150 -6.47 30.36 22.32
C GLU A 150 -6.91 31.06 23.63
N THR A 151 -6.44 30.58 24.77
CA THR A 151 -6.68 31.17 26.09
C THR A 151 -5.48 32.02 26.53
N ALA A 152 -5.62 32.85 27.57
CA ALA A 152 -4.53 33.73 28.01
C ALA A 152 -3.25 32.98 28.45
N ASP A 153 -3.40 31.72 28.88
CA ASP A 153 -2.29 30.86 29.28
C ASP A 153 -1.64 30.16 28.06
N PHE A 154 -2.24 30.23 26.86
CA PHE A 154 -1.84 29.48 25.66
C PHE A 154 -1.91 30.29 24.37
N THR A 155 -0.77 30.51 23.71
CA THR A 155 -0.72 31.28 22.45
C THR A 155 0.29 30.65 21.50
N ASN A 156 -0.10 30.40 20.23
CA ASN A 156 0.79 29.92 19.16
C ASN A 156 1.63 28.67 19.50
N GLY A 157 1.07 27.67 20.19
CA GLY A 157 1.85 26.45 20.52
C GLY A 157 2.62 26.48 21.83
N VAL A 158 2.44 27.55 22.63
CA VAL A 158 3.21 27.80 23.85
C VAL A 158 2.29 27.86 25.06
N PHE A 159 2.58 27.04 26.07
CA PHE A 159 2.02 27.16 27.41
C PHE A 159 2.84 28.17 28.22
N ASN A 160 2.20 29.27 28.62
CA ASN A 160 2.81 30.33 29.40
C ASN A 160 2.56 30.11 30.90
N ILE A 161 3.63 29.89 31.65
CA ILE A 161 3.63 29.66 33.08
C ILE A 161 4.32 30.84 33.77
N ASN A 162 3.52 31.76 34.30
CA ASN A 162 4.03 33.05 34.80
C ASN A 162 4.26 33.05 36.32
N GLY A 163 5.23 33.85 36.77
CA GLY A 163 5.42 34.18 38.19
C GLY A 163 6.06 33.07 39.04
N ILE A 164 6.93 32.26 38.45
CA ILE A 164 7.62 31.15 39.12
C ILE A 164 8.81 31.68 39.91
N LEU A 165 8.97 31.26 41.16
CA LEU A 165 10.12 31.67 41.97
C LEU A 165 11.43 31.23 41.30
N ASN A 166 12.36 32.16 41.11
CA ASN A 166 13.63 31.94 40.43
C ASN A 166 14.66 31.26 41.36
N SER A 167 14.23 30.20 42.03
CA SER A 167 15.02 29.36 42.92
C SER A 167 14.33 28.01 43.14
N GLY A 168 15.10 26.93 43.25
CA GLY A 168 14.57 25.60 43.58
C GLY A 168 14.65 24.63 42.42
N TYR A 169 13.99 23.48 42.56
CA TYR A 169 13.96 22.41 41.57
C TYR A 169 12.54 22.16 41.10
N TYR A 170 12.36 22.16 39.79
CA TYR A 170 11.05 22.13 39.17
C TYR A 170 10.96 20.99 38.15
N LEU A 171 9.77 20.40 38.06
CA LEU A 171 9.45 19.32 37.14
C LEU A 171 8.20 19.68 36.33
N ILE A 172 8.30 19.64 35.00
CA ILE A 172 7.14 19.72 34.11
C ILE A 172 6.83 18.32 33.59
N VAL A 173 5.57 17.91 33.73
CA VAL A 173 5.05 16.65 33.19
C VAL A 173 3.74 16.86 32.45
N GLU A 174 3.48 16.00 31.48
CA GLU A 174 2.19 15.89 30.78
C GLU A 174 1.30 14.96 31.63
N THR A 175 0.28 15.53 32.30
CA THR A 175 -0.55 14.88 33.34
C THR A 175 -1.90 14.39 32.85
N GLY A 176 -2.26 14.71 31.62
CA GLY A 176 -3.54 14.33 31.02
C GLY A 176 -3.50 14.42 29.51
N VAL A 177 -4.29 13.60 28.84
CA VAL A 177 -4.54 13.66 27.40
C VAL A 177 -6.01 13.42 27.13
N SER A 178 -6.62 14.18 26.22
CA SER A 178 -7.99 13.96 25.75
C SER A 178 -8.04 14.01 24.23
N GLY A 179 -8.67 13.03 23.57
CA GLY A 179 -8.78 13.01 22.10
C GLY A 179 -8.10 11.83 21.38
N ASN A 180 -7.60 10.82 22.12
CA ASN A 180 -7.24 9.46 21.67
C ASN A 180 -6.16 9.28 20.57
N ASN A 181 -5.40 10.32 20.19
CA ASN A 181 -4.48 10.26 19.05
C ASN A 181 -2.99 10.39 19.41
N VAL A 182 -2.64 10.29 20.70
CA VAL A 182 -1.25 10.29 21.20
C VAL A 182 -0.94 8.96 21.88
N ASN A 183 0.22 8.38 21.58
CA ASN A 183 0.60 7.04 22.07
C ASN A 183 1.64 7.06 23.20
N LYS A 184 2.36 8.17 23.39
CA LYS A 184 3.26 8.40 24.52
C LYS A 184 3.23 9.88 24.91
N ILE A 185 3.14 10.12 26.22
CA ILE A 185 3.30 11.46 26.80
C ILE A 185 4.75 11.95 26.68
N SER A 186 4.93 13.26 26.85
CA SER A 186 6.24 13.89 26.82
C SER A 186 7.12 13.32 27.92
N VAL A 187 8.42 13.18 27.64
CA VAL A 187 9.37 12.88 28.71
C VAL A 187 9.36 14.03 29.74
N PRO A 188 9.29 13.72 31.05
CA PRO A 188 9.34 14.74 32.10
C PRO A 188 10.57 15.66 32.00
N LEU A 189 10.38 16.96 32.20
CA LEU A 189 11.46 17.96 32.17
C LEU A 189 11.82 18.39 33.59
N LEU A 190 12.99 17.96 34.09
CA LEU A 190 13.50 18.33 35.42
C LEU A 190 14.61 19.38 35.29
N PHE A 191 14.48 20.50 35.98
CA PHE A 191 15.42 21.62 35.91
C PHE A 191 15.58 22.33 37.26
N LYS A 192 16.72 23.04 37.44
CA LYS A 192 17.00 23.90 38.59
C LYS A 192 16.89 25.37 38.19
N LEU A 193 16.28 26.19 39.04
CA LEU A 193 16.33 27.64 38.96
C LEU A 193 17.26 28.24 40.03
N PRO A 194 17.95 29.35 39.74
CA PRO A 194 18.02 30.04 38.45
C PRO A 194 18.83 29.26 37.39
N LEU A 195 18.50 29.42 36.11
CA LEU A 195 19.35 28.92 35.01
C LEU A 195 20.56 29.86 34.85
N ALA A 196 21.79 29.32 34.85
CA ALA A 196 22.96 30.17 34.64
C ALA A 196 22.94 30.81 33.25
N ASN A 197 23.54 32.01 33.14
CA ASN A 197 23.59 32.84 31.94
C ASN A 197 22.24 33.40 31.48
N LYS A 198 21.16 33.24 32.26
CA LYS A 198 19.91 33.96 32.06
C LYS A 198 19.85 35.20 32.96
N PRO A 199 19.72 36.42 32.40
CA PRO A 199 19.49 37.61 33.19
C PRO A 199 18.22 37.46 34.05
N ASN A 200 18.23 38.06 35.24
CA ASN A 200 17.05 38.03 36.11
C ASN A 200 15.85 38.68 35.41
N GLY A 201 14.68 38.04 35.48
CA GLY A 201 13.47 38.48 34.78
C GLY A 201 13.41 38.14 33.29
N SER A 202 14.29 37.26 32.78
CA SER A 202 14.16 36.73 31.41
C SER A 202 13.15 35.57 31.35
N ASP A 203 12.45 35.46 30.21
CA ASP A 203 11.63 34.29 29.90
C ASP A 203 12.51 33.04 29.70
N ILE A 204 12.03 31.90 30.20
CA ILE A 204 12.66 30.60 30.05
C ILE A 204 11.88 29.79 29.01
N HIS A 205 12.51 29.48 27.88
CA HIS A 205 11.88 28.69 26.82
C HIS A 205 12.26 27.21 26.96
N LEU A 206 11.26 26.36 27.08
CA LEU A 206 11.38 24.90 27.21
C LEU A 206 10.59 24.21 26.11
N TYR A 207 11.02 23.02 25.69
CA TYR A 207 10.47 22.26 24.58
C TYR A 207 10.13 20.84 25.05
N ALA A 208 8.85 20.53 25.18
CA ALA A 208 8.34 19.19 25.48
C ALA A 208 7.96 18.46 24.18
N LYS A 209 8.39 17.21 24.02
CA LYS A 209 8.19 16.43 22.79
C LYS A 209 7.34 15.19 23.00
N ASN A 210 6.29 15.02 22.19
CA ASN A 210 5.61 13.72 22.05
C ASN A 210 6.18 12.96 20.86
N GLN A 211 6.38 11.65 21.06
CA GLN A 211 6.59 10.74 19.94
C GLN A 211 5.21 10.38 19.36
N ILE A 212 4.94 10.82 18.13
CA ILE A 212 3.71 10.44 17.43
C ILE A 212 3.93 9.01 16.89
N GLN A 213 3.04 8.08 17.23
CA GLN A 213 3.03 6.76 16.61
C GLN A 213 2.02 6.76 15.46
N THR A 214 2.50 6.24 14.35
CA THR A 214 1.82 6.22 13.06
C THR A 214 1.36 4.79 12.81
N ALA A 215 0.19 4.65 12.21
CA ALA A 215 -0.47 3.36 12.06
C ALA A 215 -0.84 3.18 10.59
N ASP A 216 0.18 3.02 9.75
CA ASP A 216 -0.01 2.87 8.30
C ASP A 216 -0.41 1.42 7.97
N PRO A 217 -1.61 1.19 7.43
CA PRO A 217 -1.95 -0.13 6.90
C PRO A 217 -1.13 -0.38 5.64
N THR A 218 -0.89 -1.67 5.34
CA THR A 218 -0.35 -2.06 4.04
C THR A 218 -1.48 -2.12 3.04
N VAL A 219 -1.39 -1.35 1.95
CA VAL A 219 -2.31 -1.50 0.81
C VAL A 219 -1.57 -2.20 -0.32
N ILE A 220 -2.18 -3.26 -0.85
CA ILE A 220 -1.68 -4.04 -1.99
C ILE A 220 -2.69 -3.93 -3.13
N LYS A 221 -2.20 -3.57 -4.31
CA LYS A 221 -2.98 -3.54 -5.53
C LYS A 221 -2.67 -4.75 -6.39
N GLU A 222 -3.71 -5.52 -6.69
CA GLU A 222 -3.67 -6.70 -7.53
C GLU A 222 -4.60 -6.57 -8.75
N GLY A 223 -4.32 -7.36 -9.76
CA GLY A 223 -5.17 -7.61 -10.93
C GLY A 223 -5.08 -9.06 -11.36
N GLN A 224 -6.12 -9.56 -12.05
CA GLN A 224 -6.04 -10.86 -12.71
C GLN A 224 -5.01 -10.82 -13.86
N ASP A 225 -4.16 -11.85 -13.96
CA ASP A 225 -3.16 -11.94 -15.04
C ASP A 225 -3.84 -12.18 -16.39
N ILE A 226 -3.58 -11.30 -17.36
CA ILE A 226 -4.14 -11.43 -18.72
C ILE A 226 -3.73 -12.73 -19.42
N ASN A 227 -2.61 -13.33 -19.02
CA ASN A 227 -2.12 -14.58 -19.58
C ASN A 227 -2.63 -15.82 -18.85
N GLU A 228 -3.15 -15.68 -17.63
CA GLU A 228 -3.67 -16.76 -16.79
C GLU A 228 -4.71 -16.19 -15.81
N PRO A 229 -5.97 -15.92 -16.26
CA PRO A 229 -6.93 -15.07 -15.54
C PRO A 229 -7.35 -15.53 -14.14
N ASP A 230 -7.10 -16.79 -13.79
CA ASP A 230 -7.35 -17.32 -12.45
C ASP A 230 -6.18 -17.02 -11.47
N LYS A 231 -5.08 -16.39 -11.92
CA LYS A 231 -3.97 -15.91 -11.09
C LYS A 231 -4.03 -14.40 -10.85
N TRP A 232 -3.55 -14.00 -9.68
CA TRP A 232 -3.40 -12.60 -9.27
C TRP A 232 -1.96 -12.14 -9.40
N ILE A 233 -1.76 -10.95 -9.94
CA ILE A 233 -0.47 -10.27 -10.06
C ILE A 233 -0.57 -8.87 -9.43
N ASN A 234 0.55 -8.38 -8.91
CA ASN A 234 0.64 -7.04 -8.35
C ASN A 234 0.64 -5.99 -9.47
N LEU A 235 -0.09 -4.89 -9.29
CA LEU A 235 -0.18 -3.80 -10.27
C LEU A 235 0.60 -2.58 -9.81
N LYS A 236 1.59 -2.20 -10.60
CA LYS A 236 2.39 -0.98 -10.41
C LYS A 236 1.76 0.23 -11.09
N ASP A 237 2.20 1.41 -10.69
CA ASP A 237 1.85 2.70 -11.29
C ASP A 237 0.35 3.04 -11.23
N VAL A 238 -0.41 2.43 -10.31
CA VAL A 238 -1.83 2.74 -10.08
C VAL A 238 -1.93 3.87 -9.07
N GLU A 239 -2.63 4.94 -9.42
CA GLU A 239 -2.73 6.16 -8.63
C GLU A 239 -3.98 6.17 -7.76
N PHE A 240 -3.81 6.61 -6.51
CA PHE A 240 -4.86 6.75 -5.53
C PHE A 240 -4.84 8.12 -4.85
N LYS A 241 -6.02 8.55 -4.43
CA LYS A 241 -6.23 9.70 -3.56
C LYS A 241 -6.75 9.24 -2.20
N LEU A 242 -6.17 9.78 -1.13
CA LEU A 242 -6.64 9.58 0.23
C LEU A 242 -7.36 10.84 0.74
N THR A 243 -8.52 10.67 1.37
CA THR A 243 -9.24 11.75 2.06
C THR A 243 -9.59 11.35 3.49
N ASP A 244 -9.74 12.33 4.37
CA ASP A 244 -10.25 12.12 5.72
C ASP A 244 -11.80 12.07 5.76
N SER A 245 -12.37 11.99 6.96
CA SER A 245 -13.83 11.96 7.18
C SER A 245 -14.55 13.25 6.81
N SER A 246 -13.85 14.39 6.70
CA SER A 246 -14.41 15.65 6.21
C SER A 246 -14.42 15.74 4.68
N GLY A 247 -13.73 14.80 4.01
CA GLY A 247 -13.49 14.81 2.56
C GLY A 247 -12.27 15.63 2.14
N ALA A 248 -11.51 16.19 3.10
CA ALA A 248 -10.26 16.87 2.82
C ALA A 248 -9.19 15.86 2.41
N GLN A 249 -8.37 16.24 1.43
CA GLN A 249 -7.30 15.38 0.95
C GLN A 249 -6.16 15.28 1.98
N VAL A 250 -5.68 14.07 2.21
CA VAL A 250 -4.57 13.77 3.11
C VAL A 250 -3.33 13.52 2.27
N GLY A 251 -2.36 14.44 2.34
CA GLY A 251 -1.12 14.35 1.58
C GLY A 251 -1.30 14.46 0.06
N SER A 252 -0.26 14.06 -0.67
CA SER A 252 -0.30 13.99 -2.14
C SER A 252 -0.99 12.70 -2.61
N ASN A 253 -1.32 12.62 -3.89
CA ASN A 253 -1.73 11.34 -4.48
C ASN A 253 -0.60 10.32 -4.32
N VAL A 254 -0.97 9.07 -4.02
CA VAL A 254 -0.04 7.96 -3.82
C VAL A 254 -0.13 7.00 -5.00
N VAL A 255 1.01 6.44 -5.39
CA VAL A 255 1.13 5.57 -6.57
C VAL A 255 1.72 4.23 -6.15
N THR A 256 1.19 3.13 -6.68
CA THR A 256 1.69 1.79 -6.36
C THR A 256 3.09 1.55 -6.89
N ASP A 257 3.95 0.96 -6.06
CA ASP A 257 5.29 0.58 -6.45
C ASP A 257 5.32 -0.68 -7.34
N LYS A 258 6.53 -1.15 -7.68
CA LYS A 258 6.75 -2.38 -8.48
C LYS A 258 6.15 -3.65 -7.84
N ASP A 259 5.95 -3.65 -6.53
CA ASP A 259 5.37 -4.76 -5.77
C ASP A 259 3.87 -4.54 -5.52
N GLY A 260 3.27 -3.53 -6.15
CA GLY A 260 1.86 -3.15 -6.04
C GLY A 260 1.49 -2.49 -4.72
N LYS A 261 2.46 -2.00 -3.94
CA LYS A 261 2.21 -1.45 -2.61
C LYS A 261 2.05 0.06 -2.61
N LEU A 262 1.16 0.56 -1.76
CA LEU A 262 1.12 1.98 -1.41
C LEU A 262 1.85 2.23 -0.10
N ILE A 263 2.48 3.40 0.00
CA ILE A 263 3.09 3.93 1.22
C ILE A 263 2.32 5.20 1.58
N PHE A 264 1.89 5.30 2.83
CA PHE A 264 1.22 6.47 3.36
C PHE A 264 2.19 7.34 4.17
N GLU A 265 1.83 8.61 4.31
CA GLU A 265 2.53 9.54 5.19
C GLU A 265 1.87 9.53 6.58
N SER A 266 1.95 8.39 7.27
CA SER A 266 1.66 8.31 8.71
C SER A 266 0.21 8.63 9.11
N LEU A 267 -0.71 7.72 8.78
CA LEU A 267 -2.12 7.79 9.13
C LEU A 267 -2.34 7.79 10.66
N LYS A 268 -3.38 8.51 11.08
CA LYS A 268 -3.77 8.68 12.48
C LYS A 268 -4.59 7.47 12.93
N PRO A 269 -4.21 6.80 14.05
CA PRO A 269 -5.09 5.89 14.75
C PRO A 269 -6.46 6.50 15.04
N GLY A 270 -7.51 5.69 15.06
CA GLY A 270 -8.86 6.12 15.40
C GLY A 270 -9.55 6.97 14.31
N ALA A 271 -8.84 7.45 13.29
CA ALA A 271 -9.42 8.24 12.22
C ALA A 271 -9.98 7.37 11.10
N THR A 272 -11.02 7.87 10.45
CA THR A 272 -11.62 7.26 9.26
C THR A 272 -11.07 7.93 8.01
N TYR A 273 -10.66 7.11 7.05
CA TYR A 273 -10.10 7.52 5.77
C TYR A 273 -10.88 6.92 4.62
N THR A 274 -10.84 7.59 3.47
CA THR A 274 -11.33 7.06 2.20
C THR A 274 -10.23 7.09 1.16
N LEU A 275 -9.87 5.91 0.65
CA LEU A 275 -8.91 5.72 -0.43
C LEU A 275 -9.68 5.50 -1.75
N THR A 276 -9.39 6.29 -2.77
CA THR A 276 -10.07 6.25 -4.07
C THR A 276 -9.06 6.04 -5.18
N GLU A 277 -9.26 4.99 -6.00
CA GLU A 277 -8.49 4.77 -7.23
C GLU A 277 -8.79 5.90 -8.23
N ILE A 278 -7.75 6.53 -8.74
CA ILE A 278 -7.84 7.63 -9.72
C ILE A 278 -7.56 7.11 -11.11
N SER A 279 -6.40 6.49 -11.30
CA SER A 279 -5.94 6.02 -12.61
C SER A 279 -5.28 4.65 -12.49
N ASN A 280 -5.51 3.81 -13.50
CA ASN A 280 -4.86 2.52 -13.64
C ASN A 280 -4.34 2.43 -15.08
N PRO A 281 -3.01 2.49 -15.29
CA PRO A 281 -2.43 2.45 -16.63
C PRO A 281 -2.33 1.02 -17.19
N ASN A 282 -2.69 0.00 -16.41
CA ASN A 282 -2.58 -1.40 -16.83
C ASN A 282 -3.78 -1.80 -17.69
N ASP A 283 -3.51 -2.53 -18.78
CA ASP A 283 -4.51 -2.92 -19.77
C ASP A 283 -5.41 -4.08 -19.33
N GLY A 284 -6.55 -4.24 -20.00
CA GLY A 284 -7.43 -5.40 -19.88
C GLY A 284 -8.45 -5.35 -18.72
N TYR A 285 -8.33 -4.39 -17.80
CA TYR A 285 -9.25 -4.22 -16.67
C TYR A 285 -10.43 -3.32 -17.01
N GLY A 286 -11.53 -3.44 -16.24
CA GLY A 286 -12.64 -2.50 -16.33
C GLY A 286 -12.30 -1.12 -15.75
N ASP A 287 -12.95 -0.07 -16.25
CA ASP A 287 -12.75 1.33 -15.81
C ASP A 287 -13.38 1.68 -14.45
N THR A 288 -13.99 0.70 -13.78
CA THR A 288 -14.65 0.92 -12.49
C THR A 288 -13.60 1.23 -11.43
N LYS A 289 -13.58 2.46 -10.94
CA LYS A 289 -12.70 2.89 -9.85
C LYS A 289 -13.15 2.28 -8.53
N VAL A 290 -12.19 1.83 -7.74
CA VAL A 290 -12.44 1.28 -6.41
C VAL A 290 -12.30 2.39 -5.37
N THR A 291 -13.29 2.49 -4.50
CA THR A 291 -13.24 3.33 -3.30
C THR A 291 -13.33 2.45 -2.06
N VAL A 292 -12.50 2.74 -1.06
CA VAL A 292 -12.41 2.03 0.22
C VAL A 292 -12.44 3.03 1.35
N THR A 293 -13.42 2.91 2.25
CA THR A 293 -13.48 3.68 3.49
C THR A 293 -13.14 2.78 4.66
N PHE A 294 -12.14 3.15 5.44
CA PHE A 294 -11.61 2.35 6.54
C PHE A 294 -11.21 3.20 7.73
N LYS A 295 -11.22 2.60 8.91
CA LYS A 295 -10.69 3.18 10.14
C LYS A 295 -9.48 2.35 10.56
N VAL A 296 -8.38 3.01 10.93
CA VAL A 296 -7.18 2.32 11.41
C VAL A 296 -7.10 2.42 12.93
N ASP A 297 -6.72 1.35 13.62
CA ASP A 297 -6.49 1.36 15.07
C ASP A 297 -5.05 1.78 15.42
N LYS A 298 -4.73 1.80 16.72
CA LYS A 298 -3.40 2.18 17.23
C LYS A 298 -2.26 1.25 16.78
N ASP A 299 -2.58 0.04 16.36
CA ASP A 299 -1.62 -0.99 15.95
C ASP A 299 -1.50 -1.09 14.41
N GLY A 300 -2.21 -0.24 13.65
CA GLY A 300 -2.23 -0.26 12.18
C GLY A 300 -3.26 -1.21 11.59
N ASN A 301 -4.09 -1.88 12.40
CA ASN A 301 -5.12 -2.77 11.89
C ASN A 301 -6.34 -1.98 11.42
N ILE A 302 -7.00 -2.51 10.40
CA ILE A 302 -8.27 -1.99 9.96
C ILE A 302 -9.38 -2.48 10.90
N VAL A 303 -10.12 -1.53 11.48
CA VAL A 303 -11.24 -1.81 12.36
C VAL A 303 -12.43 -2.36 11.55
N ASP A 304 -13.21 -3.26 12.17
CA ASP A 304 -14.44 -3.79 11.59
C ASP A 304 -15.43 -2.66 11.22
N GLY A 305 -16.15 -2.85 10.11
CA GLY A 305 -17.09 -1.86 9.57
C GLY A 305 -16.53 -0.99 8.44
N TRP A 306 -15.38 -1.34 7.86
CA TRP A 306 -14.93 -0.78 6.59
C TRP A 306 -15.95 -1.03 5.47
N THR A 307 -15.98 -0.13 4.48
CA THR A 307 -16.87 -0.25 3.32
C THR A 307 -16.10 -0.06 2.04
N ALA A 308 -16.60 -0.63 0.95
CA ALA A 308 -15.97 -0.51 -0.36
C ALA A 308 -16.99 -0.51 -1.49
N ASN A 309 -16.63 0.18 -2.57
CA ASN A 309 -17.38 0.15 -3.82
C ASN A 309 -16.42 -0.01 -5.01
N PRO A 310 -16.52 -1.09 -5.80
CA PRO A 310 -17.34 -2.28 -5.56
C PRO A 310 -16.77 -3.17 -4.45
N GLN A 311 -17.62 -3.70 -3.58
CA GLN A 311 -17.18 -4.49 -2.41
C GLN A 311 -16.37 -5.75 -2.79
N LYS A 312 -16.69 -6.40 -3.92
CA LYS A 312 -15.96 -7.59 -4.40
C LYS A 312 -14.48 -7.35 -4.71
N SER A 313 -14.09 -6.09 -4.93
CA SER A 313 -12.73 -5.72 -5.28
C SER A 313 -11.82 -5.57 -4.07
N VAL A 314 -12.33 -5.75 -2.84
CA VAL A 314 -11.57 -5.41 -1.64
C VAL A 314 -11.59 -6.56 -0.66
N ILE A 315 -10.42 -6.87 -0.12
CA ILE A 315 -10.22 -7.85 0.94
C ILE A 315 -9.42 -7.15 2.03
N VAL A 316 -9.87 -7.26 3.27
CA VAL A 316 -9.18 -6.70 4.44
C VAL A 316 -8.81 -7.83 5.38
N ASN A 317 -7.53 -7.90 5.75
CA ASN A 317 -6.98 -8.88 6.66
C ASN A 317 -6.04 -8.18 7.67
N GLY A 318 -6.55 -7.89 8.87
CA GLY A 318 -5.80 -7.16 9.90
C GLY A 318 -5.36 -5.79 9.40
N SER A 319 -4.04 -5.56 9.32
CA SER A 319 -3.43 -4.32 8.81
C SER A 319 -3.29 -4.23 7.30
N THR A 320 -3.81 -5.21 6.54
CA THR A 320 -3.64 -5.27 5.09
C THR A 320 -4.96 -5.07 4.35
N ILE A 321 -4.98 -4.15 3.39
CA ILE A 321 -6.07 -3.94 2.44
C ILE A 321 -5.57 -4.39 1.06
N THR A 322 -6.22 -5.37 0.46
CA THR A 322 -5.96 -5.79 -0.92
C THR A 322 -7.06 -5.27 -1.84
N ILE A 323 -6.69 -4.49 -2.84
CA ILE A 323 -7.58 -3.91 -3.85
C ILE A 323 -7.36 -4.64 -5.19
N ARG A 324 -8.43 -5.13 -5.81
CA ARG A 324 -8.39 -6.02 -6.97
C ARG A 324 -9.11 -5.45 -8.17
N ASN A 325 -8.43 -5.48 -9.32
CA ASN A 325 -9.04 -5.24 -10.62
C ASN A 325 -9.28 -6.58 -11.33
N PHE A 326 -10.46 -6.69 -11.93
CA PHE A 326 -10.87 -7.87 -12.68
C PHE A 326 -10.73 -7.59 -14.17
N LEU A 327 -10.27 -8.59 -14.92
CA LEU A 327 -10.17 -8.48 -16.37
C LEU A 327 -11.58 -8.44 -17.00
N ASN A 328 -11.67 -7.75 -18.12
CA ASN A 328 -12.81 -7.89 -19.01
C ASN A 328 -12.64 -9.19 -19.80
N LEU A 329 -13.42 -10.20 -19.42
CA LEU A 329 -13.42 -11.52 -20.07
C LEU A 329 -14.71 -11.72 -20.84
N GLY A 330 -14.65 -12.45 -21.96
CA GLY A 330 -15.80 -12.72 -22.81
C GLY A 330 -15.89 -14.17 -23.26
N SER A 331 -16.95 -14.44 -24.03
CA SER A 331 -17.19 -15.73 -24.67
C SER A 331 -17.58 -15.55 -26.13
N LYS A 332 -17.45 -16.63 -26.91
CA LYS A 332 -17.87 -16.66 -28.30
C LYS A 332 -18.33 -18.05 -28.71
N THR A 333 -19.44 -18.09 -29.44
CA THR A 333 -20.01 -19.31 -30.00
C THR A 333 -19.80 -19.35 -31.51
N PHE A 334 -19.36 -20.51 -31.99
CA PHE A 334 -19.09 -20.77 -33.40
C PHE A 334 -20.01 -21.87 -33.91
N GLN A 335 -20.36 -21.78 -35.19
CA GLN A 335 -21.20 -22.75 -35.88
C GLN A 335 -20.44 -23.32 -37.07
N LYS A 336 -20.11 -24.61 -37.03
CA LYS A 336 -19.45 -25.32 -38.11
C LYS A 336 -20.50 -25.82 -39.09
N THR A 337 -20.40 -25.37 -40.35
CA THR A 337 -21.32 -25.78 -41.41
C THR A 337 -20.57 -26.22 -42.67
N ASP A 338 -21.31 -26.77 -43.63
CA ASP A 338 -20.90 -26.82 -45.03
C ASP A 338 -21.45 -25.64 -45.84
N GLU A 339 -21.19 -25.67 -47.15
CA GLU A 339 -21.59 -24.68 -48.15
C GLU A 339 -23.12 -24.52 -48.27
N SER A 340 -23.88 -25.56 -47.90
CA SER A 340 -25.34 -25.56 -47.90
C SER A 340 -25.94 -25.07 -46.58
N GLY A 341 -25.09 -24.81 -45.58
CA GLY A 341 -25.49 -24.44 -44.23
C GLY A 341 -25.84 -25.64 -43.35
N GLN A 342 -25.53 -26.88 -43.76
CA GLN A 342 -25.71 -28.06 -42.93
C GLN A 342 -24.63 -28.10 -41.84
N ASP A 343 -25.02 -28.38 -40.61
CA ASP A 343 -24.11 -28.46 -39.46
C ASP A 343 -23.15 -29.66 -39.56
N LEU A 344 -21.88 -29.44 -39.21
CA LEU A 344 -20.84 -30.46 -39.27
C LEU A 344 -20.20 -30.70 -37.90
N ALA A 345 -20.31 -31.94 -37.42
CA ALA A 345 -19.67 -32.39 -36.20
C ALA A 345 -18.21 -32.83 -36.42
N GLY A 346 -17.41 -32.87 -35.35
CA GLY A 346 -16.10 -33.53 -35.34
C GLY A 346 -14.95 -32.73 -35.94
N ALA A 347 -15.18 -31.50 -36.40
CA ALA A 347 -14.08 -30.56 -36.67
C ALA A 347 -13.32 -30.25 -35.37
N GLU A 348 -11.99 -30.20 -35.43
CA GLU A 348 -11.12 -29.87 -34.30
C GLU A 348 -10.43 -28.53 -34.55
N PHE A 349 -10.37 -27.70 -33.52
CA PHE A 349 -9.82 -26.34 -33.59
C PHE A 349 -8.89 -26.03 -32.42
N ILE A 350 -7.92 -25.15 -32.66
CA ILE A 350 -7.14 -24.48 -31.62
C ILE A 350 -7.25 -22.95 -31.78
N VAL A 351 -7.03 -22.23 -30.68
CA VAL A 351 -7.04 -20.75 -30.67
C VAL A 351 -5.63 -20.23 -30.45
N GLN A 352 -5.17 -19.35 -31.34
CA GLN A 352 -3.88 -18.69 -31.28
C GLN A 352 -4.04 -17.24 -30.78
N HIS A 353 -3.05 -16.76 -30.03
CA HIS A 353 -2.99 -15.42 -29.46
C HIS A 353 -3.09 -14.33 -30.55
N PRO A 354 -3.72 -13.18 -30.25
CA PRO A 354 -3.97 -12.12 -31.25
C PRO A 354 -2.70 -11.48 -31.80
N THR A 355 -1.66 -11.35 -30.96
CA THR A 355 -0.42 -10.62 -31.29
C THR A 355 0.87 -11.44 -31.15
N ASP A 356 0.77 -12.69 -30.69
CA ASP A 356 1.94 -13.56 -30.43
C ASP A 356 1.74 -14.92 -31.08
N ASP A 357 2.29 -15.07 -32.29
CA ASP A 357 2.13 -16.26 -33.11
C ASP A 357 2.71 -17.53 -32.46
N SER A 358 3.51 -17.40 -31.40
CA SER A 358 4.06 -18.54 -30.65
C SER A 358 3.12 -19.09 -29.57
N LYS A 359 2.02 -18.37 -29.25
CA LYS A 359 1.11 -18.68 -28.14
C LYS A 359 -0.25 -19.19 -28.60
N TYR A 360 -0.70 -20.23 -27.91
CA TYR A 360 -1.94 -20.95 -28.15
C TYR A 360 -2.68 -21.18 -26.83
N ALA A 361 -3.99 -21.10 -26.89
CA ALA A 361 -4.85 -21.16 -25.72
C ALA A 361 -4.97 -22.59 -25.19
N GLN A 362 -4.88 -22.71 -23.87
CA GLN A 362 -5.27 -23.88 -23.12
C GLN A 362 -6.62 -23.60 -22.48
N PHE A 363 -7.55 -24.55 -22.62
CA PHE A 363 -8.88 -24.46 -22.06
C PHE A 363 -9.12 -25.59 -21.06
N ASP A 364 -10.03 -25.38 -20.12
CA ASP A 364 -10.53 -26.44 -19.25
C ASP A 364 -11.55 -27.34 -19.99
N LYS A 365 -12.14 -28.30 -19.26
CA LYS A 365 -13.12 -29.24 -19.79
C LYS A 365 -14.41 -28.59 -20.34
N ASP A 366 -14.70 -27.36 -19.93
CA ASP A 366 -15.89 -26.60 -20.35
C ASP A 366 -15.52 -25.53 -21.41
N TYR A 367 -14.32 -25.64 -21.99
CA TYR A 367 -13.74 -24.67 -22.91
C TYR A 367 -13.65 -23.24 -22.34
N LYS A 368 -13.45 -23.11 -21.02
CA LYS A 368 -13.05 -21.85 -20.38
C LYS A 368 -11.54 -21.70 -20.47
N PHE A 369 -11.08 -20.54 -20.94
CA PHE A 369 -9.67 -20.22 -21.09
C PHE A 369 -8.96 -20.28 -19.73
N VAL A 370 -7.81 -20.96 -19.70
CA VAL A 370 -6.98 -21.12 -18.51
C VAL A 370 -5.70 -20.29 -18.66
N LYS A 371 -4.93 -20.53 -19.73
CA LYS A 371 -3.65 -19.85 -19.97
C LYS A 371 -3.15 -19.99 -21.40
N TRP A 372 -2.11 -19.21 -21.74
CA TRP A 372 -1.35 -19.40 -22.98
C TRP A 372 -0.20 -20.41 -22.82
N GLY A 373 0.08 -21.17 -23.88
CA GLY A 373 1.25 -22.03 -24.01
C GLY A 373 1.68 -22.19 -25.47
N SER A 374 2.61 -23.11 -25.76
CA SER A 374 2.99 -23.45 -27.13
C SER A 374 1.89 -24.24 -27.85
N GLU A 375 1.98 -24.36 -29.19
CA GLU A 375 1.04 -25.15 -30.01
C GLU A 375 0.87 -26.59 -29.52
N ALA A 376 1.98 -27.24 -29.13
CA ALA A 376 1.97 -28.61 -28.61
C ALA A 376 1.14 -28.79 -27.32
N ASN A 377 0.82 -27.69 -26.62
CA ASN A 377 0.00 -27.70 -25.41
C ASN A 377 -1.41 -27.15 -25.64
N ALA A 378 -1.76 -26.75 -26.87
CA ALA A 378 -3.05 -26.18 -27.18
C ALA A 378 -4.16 -27.22 -26.92
N THR A 379 -5.32 -26.74 -26.47
CA THR A 379 -6.49 -27.61 -26.29
C THR A 379 -7.27 -27.69 -27.58
N ASP A 380 -7.44 -28.90 -28.11
CA ASP A 380 -8.35 -29.15 -29.24
C ASP A 380 -9.80 -28.95 -28.79
N ILE A 381 -10.50 -28.08 -29.52
CA ILE A 381 -11.91 -27.77 -29.34
C ILE A 381 -12.68 -28.51 -30.44
N ILE A 382 -13.57 -29.40 -30.04
CA ILE A 382 -14.31 -30.27 -30.96
C ILE A 382 -15.72 -29.73 -31.17
N ALA A 383 -16.11 -29.51 -32.43
CA ALA A 383 -17.48 -29.18 -32.80
C ALA A 383 -18.42 -30.35 -32.46
N ASN A 384 -19.47 -30.07 -31.69
CA ASN A 384 -20.41 -31.08 -31.21
C ASN A 384 -21.30 -31.65 -32.33
N SER A 385 -22.24 -32.54 -31.98
CA SER A 385 -23.18 -33.16 -32.94
C SER A 385 -24.04 -32.16 -33.72
N SER A 386 -24.22 -30.95 -33.20
CA SER A 386 -24.94 -29.84 -33.83
C SER A 386 -23.98 -28.85 -34.50
N GLY A 387 -22.72 -29.23 -34.72
CA GLY A 387 -21.68 -28.37 -35.30
C GLY A 387 -21.27 -27.18 -34.44
N GLN A 388 -21.70 -27.11 -33.18
CA GLN A 388 -21.50 -25.95 -32.33
C GLN A 388 -20.37 -26.17 -31.32
N PHE A 389 -19.67 -25.09 -30.98
CA PHE A 389 -18.81 -25.02 -29.79
C PHE A 389 -18.75 -23.58 -29.28
N THR A 390 -18.50 -23.44 -27.98
CA THR A 390 -18.38 -22.15 -27.30
C THR A 390 -17.08 -22.13 -26.53
N ILE A 391 -16.32 -21.05 -26.67
CA ILE A 391 -15.15 -20.75 -25.84
C ILE A 391 -15.50 -19.58 -24.92
N SER A 392 -14.97 -19.59 -23.69
CA SER A 392 -15.24 -18.56 -22.69
C SER A 392 -13.98 -18.16 -21.92
N GLY A 393 -14.04 -17.08 -21.15
CA GLY A 393 -12.94 -16.65 -20.28
C GLY A 393 -11.75 -16.00 -20.99
N LEU A 394 -11.84 -15.75 -22.31
CA LEU A 394 -10.78 -15.04 -23.03
C LEU A 394 -10.81 -13.55 -22.69
N PRO A 395 -9.65 -12.89 -22.50
CA PRO A 395 -9.57 -11.45 -22.37
C PRO A 395 -10.15 -10.70 -23.58
N PHE A 396 -10.65 -9.49 -23.36
CA PHE A 396 -11.09 -8.64 -24.46
C PHE A 396 -9.91 -8.27 -25.34
N ASP A 397 -9.99 -8.63 -26.63
CA ASP A 397 -8.99 -8.31 -27.63
C ASP A 397 -9.59 -8.53 -29.03
N ASP A 398 -8.98 -7.90 -30.03
CA ASP A 398 -9.27 -8.10 -31.44
C ASP A 398 -8.12 -8.88 -32.08
N GLY A 399 -8.44 -9.85 -32.94
CA GLY A 399 -7.43 -10.51 -33.77
C GLY A 399 -7.00 -11.91 -33.32
N TYR A 400 -7.71 -12.52 -32.37
CA TYR A 400 -7.58 -13.95 -32.11
C TYR A 400 -7.72 -14.76 -33.40
N ARG A 401 -6.97 -15.84 -33.54
CA ARG A 401 -7.05 -16.72 -34.72
C ARG A 401 -7.53 -18.10 -34.31
N LEU A 402 -8.59 -18.56 -34.95
CA LEU A 402 -9.11 -19.92 -34.84
C LEU A 402 -8.54 -20.75 -36.00
N ILE A 403 -7.75 -21.77 -35.67
CA ILE A 403 -7.07 -22.64 -36.61
C ILE A 403 -7.78 -24.00 -36.59
N GLU A 404 -8.29 -24.45 -37.73
CA GLU A 404 -8.79 -25.83 -37.85
C GLU A 404 -7.59 -26.76 -37.89
N THR A 405 -7.53 -27.74 -36.98
CA THR A 405 -6.47 -28.75 -36.93
C THR A 405 -6.89 -30.00 -37.69
N LYS A 406 -8.19 -30.31 -37.68
CA LYS A 406 -8.81 -31.44 -38.39
C LYS A 406 -10.18 -31.06 -38.95
N SER A 407 -10.40 -31.35 -40.23
CA SER A 407 -11.71 -31.15 -40.87
C SER A 407 -12.71 -32.25 -40.50
N PRO A 408 -14.02 -31.98 -40.63
CA PRO A 408 -15.04 -33.03 -40.58
C PRO A 408 -14.83 -34.10 -41.66
N ASP A 409 -15.28 -35.31 -41.39
CA ASP A 409 -15.18 -36.44 -42.32
C ASP A 409 -15.85 -36.12 -43.67
N GLY A 410 -15.11 -36.28 -44.77
CA GLY A 410 -15.59 -36.00 -46.12
C GLY A 410 -15.48 -34.52 -46.56
N TYR A 411 -14.83 -33.67 -45.77
CA TYR A 411 -14.62 -32.26 -46.06
C TYR A 411 -13.13 -31.89 -46.11
N SER A 412 -12.80 -30.86 -46.90
CA SER A 412 -11.46 -30.29 -46.98
C SER A 412 -11.16 -29.41 -45.77
N LYS A 413 -9.93 -29.49 -45.25
CA LYS A 413 -9.42 -28.61 -44.18
C LYS A 413 -9.30 -27.16 -44.66
N LEU A 414 -9.59 -26.22 -43.77
CA LEU A 414 -9.39 -24.80 -44.01
C LEU A 414 -7.90 -24.49 -44.27
N GLY A 415 -7.64 -23.74 -45.33
CA GLY A 415 -6.28 -23.30 -45.69
C GLY A 415 -5.77 -22.12 -44.86
N GLU A 416 -6.66 -21.33 -44.27
CA GLU A 416 -6.32 -20.14 -43.48
C GLU A 416 -7.11 -20.10 -42.16
N ALA A 417 -6.45 -19.57 -41.13
CA ALA A 417 -7.06 -19.34 -39.83
C ALA A 417 -8.17 -18.28 -39.91
N LYS A 418 -9.24 -18.45 -39.13
CA LYS A 418 -10.32 -17.46 -39.04
C LYS A 418 -10.04 -16.50 -37.90
N THR A 419 -9.88 -15.22 -38.22
CA THR A 419 -9.76 -14.18 -37.20
C THR A 419 -11.09 -13.95 -36.48
N PHE A 420 -11.05 -13.61 -35.20
CA PHE A 420 -12.21 -13.20 -34.42
C PHE A 420 -11.80 -12.28 -33.28
N ASN A 421 -12.79 -11.59 -32.70
CA ASN A 421 -12.59 -10.76 -31.53
C ASN A 421 -13.46 -11.16 -30.34
N ILE A 422 -13.03 -10.75 -29.15
CA ILE A 422 -13.76 -10.89 -27.89
C ILE A 422 -13.96 -9.51 -27.29
N ASN A 423 -15.22 -9.18 -27.02
CA ASN A 423 -15.66 -7.92 -26.43
C ASN A 423 -16.98 -8.12 -25.65
N SER A 424 -17.53 -7.03 -25.09
CA SER A 424 -18.74 -7.04 -24.27
C SER A 424 -20.00 -7.60 -24.95
N LYS A 425 -20.06 -7.63 -26.29
CA LYS A 425 -21.21 -8.15 -27.05
C LYS A 425 -21.03 -9.60 -27.48
N SER A 426 -19.82 -10.15 -27.39
CA SER A 426 -19.45 -11.42 -28.03
C SER A 426 -20.24 -12.62 -27.50
N GLY A 427 -20.64 -12.60 -26.23
CA GLY A 427 -21.49 -13.64 -25.64
C GLY A 427 -22.98 -13.56 -26.01
N THR A 428 -23.41 -12.48 -26.67
CA THR A 428 -24.82 -12.23 -27.05
C THR A 428 -25.07 -12.31 -28.56
N THR A 429 -24.01 -12.27 -29.37
CA THR A 429 -24.10 -12.41 -30.82
C THR A 429 -23.89 -13.86 -31.21
N SER A 430 -24.97 -14.52 -31.62
CA SER A 430 -24.95 -15.88 -32.16
C SER A 430 -24.30 -15.88 -33.55
N GLU A 431 -23.37 -16.82 -33.74
CA GLU A 431 -22.98 -17.40 -35.03
C GLU A 431 -21.94 -16.64 -35.88
N ARG A 432 -20.66 -16.88 -35.58
CA ARG A 432 -19.64 -16.89 -36.63
C ARG A 432 -19.67 -18.25 -37.30
N LYS A 433 -20.24 -18.33 -38.51
CA LYS A 433 -20.22 -19.55 -39.32
C LYS A 433 -18.81 -19.84 -39.82
N ILE A 434 -18.44 -21.12 -39.74
CA ILE A 434 -17.17 -21.65 -40.23
C ILE A 434 -17.52 -22.73 -41.25
N GLU A 435 -17.44 -22.38 -42.53
CA GLU A 435 -17.82 -23.24 -43.65
C GLU A 435 -16.64 -24.10 -44.13
N ASN A 436 -16.84 -25.42 -44.27
CA ASN A 436 -15.89 -26.27 -45.01
C ASN A 436 -16.50 -26.71 -46.34
N LYS A 437 -15.62 -26.88 -47.32
CA LYS A 437 -15.98 -27.40 -48.64
C LYS A 437 -15.94 -28.91 -48.64
N LYS A 438 -16.93 -29.54 -49.27
CA LYS A 438 -16.93 -30.98 -49.44
C LYS A 438 -15.72 -31.40 -50.28
N TYR A 439 -15.16 -32.57 -49.96
CA TYR A 439 -14.01 -33.08 -50.69
C TYR A 439 -14.41 -33.44 -52.13
N ASP A 440 -13.99 -32.61 -53.10
CA ASP A 440 -14.14 -32.88 -54.52
C ASP A 440 -12.79 -33.36 -55.06
N LEU A 441 -12.63 -34.67 -55.22
CA LEU A 441 -11.54 -35.17 -56.07
C LEU A 441 -11.88 -34.80 -57.52
N PRO A 442 -10.92 -34.29 -58.31
CA PRO A 442 -11.08 -34.37 -59.75
C PRO A 442 -11.28 -35.85 -60.10
N ILE A 443 -12.33 -36.16 -60.85
CA ILE A 443 -12.50 -37.47 -61.48
C ILE A 443 -11.32 -37.63 -62.45
N THR A 444 -10.18 -38.12 -61.96
CA THR A 444 -8.96 -38.36 -62.76
C THR A 444 -9.09 -39.59 -63.66
N GLY A 445 -10.29 -40.18 -63.73
CA GLY A 445 -10.68 -41.23 -64.67
C GLY A 445 -11.62 -40.76 -65.79
N GLY A 446 -11.65 -39.47 -66.14
CA GLY A 446 -12.46 -38.97 -67.27
C GLY A 446 -12.10 -39.61 -68.62
N MET A 447 -12.93 -39.40 -69.65
CA MET A 447 -12.87 -40.00 -71.00
C MET A 447 -11.48 -40.06 -71.67
N GLY A 448 -10.52 -39.21 -71.26
CA GLY A 448 -9.13 -39.27 -71.70
C GLY A 448 -8.42 -40.60 -71.37
N LEU A 449 -8.62 -41.17 -70.18
CA LEU A 449 -8.02 -42.47 -69.81
C LEU A 449 -8.57 -43.60 -70.68
N LEU A 450 -9.88 -43.54 -70.97
CA LEU A 450 -10.57 -44.49 -71.86
C LEU A 450 -10.00 -44.43 -73.28
N LEU A 451 -9.68 -43.23 -73.78
CA LEU A 451 -8.98 -43.02 -75.05
C LEU A 451 -7.57 -43.65 -75.06
N PHE A 452 -6.79 -43.48 -73.99
CA PHE A 452 -5.46 -44.10 -73.90
C PHE A 452 -5.52 -45.62 -73.81
N ILE A 453 -6.49 -46.18 -73.08
CA ILE A 453 -6.71 -47.64 -73.02
C ILE A 453 -7.13 -48.17 -74.40
N LEU A 454 -8.05 -47.50 -75.09
CA LEU A 454 -8.50 -47.89 -76.43
C LEU A 454 -7.38 -47.78 -77.47
N ALA A 455 -6.58 -46.71 -77.43
CA ALA A 455 -5.42 -46.56 -78.30
C ALA A 455 -4.36 -47.65 -78.04
N GLY A 456 -4.10 -47.96 -76.77
CA GLY A 456 -3.21 -49.06 -76.38
C GLY A 456 -3.69 -50.42 -76.87
N LEU A 457 -4.99 -50.72 -76.71
CA LEU A 457 -5.60 -51.95 -77.24
C LEU A 457 -5.53 -52.03 -78.76
N ALA A 458 -5.74 -50.91 -79.47
CA ALA A 458 -5.62 -50.86 -80.93
C ALA A 458 -4.17 -51.11 -81.40
N LEU A 459 -3.17 -50.54 -80.72
CA LEU A 459 -1.76 -50.77 -80.99
C LEU A 459 -1.33 -52.22 -80.71
N MET A 460 -1.81 -52.80 -79.61
CA MET A 460 -1.57 -54.22 -79.30
C MET A 460 -2.23 -55.12 -80.36
N GLY A 461 -3.47 -54.84 -80.76
CA GLY A 461 -4.18 -55.59 -81.79
C GLY A 461 -3.47 -55.53 -83.15
N THR A 462 -3.03 -54.35 -83.58
CA THR A 462 -2.28 -54.18 -84.83
C THR A 462 -0.92 -54.88 -84.78
N SER A 463 -0.21 -54.81 -83.65
CA SER A 463 1.07 -55.51 -83.47
C SER A 463 0.91 -57.04 -83.56
N VAL A 464 -0.10 -57.61 -82.90
CA VAL A 464 -0.41 -59.05 -82.99
C VAL A 464 -0.79 -59.46 -84.41
N TYR A 465 -1.58 -58.65 -85.10
CA TYR A 465 -1.97 -58.88 -86.49
C TYR A 465 -0.75 -58.91 -87.43
N LEU A 466 0.13 -57.90 -87.34
CA LEU A 466 1.35 -57.83 -88.14
C LEU A 466 2.30 -58.98 -87.84
N TYR A 467 2.48 -59.35 -86.57
CA TYR A 467 3.29 -60.51 -86.18
C TYR A 467 2.78 -61.81 -86.80
N ARG A 468 1.47 -62.06 -86.74
CA ARG A 468 0.85 -63.26 -87.36
C ARG A 468 0.96 -63.26 -88.89
N ARG A 469 0.85 -62.10 -89.53
CA ARG A 469 1.03 -61.95 -90.98
C ARG A 469 2.46 -62.26 -91.41
N ASN A 470 3.46 -61.70 -90.73
CA ASN A 470 4.87 -61.96 -91.05
C ASN A 470 5.26 -63.42 -90.82
N LYS A 471 4.76 -64.06 -89.75
CA LYS A 471 4.98 -65.49 -89.49
C LYS A 471 4.38 -66.41 -90.57
N ARG A 472 3.27 -66.00 -91.20
CA ARG A 472 2.68 -66.71 -92.35
C ARG A 472 3.46 -66.53 -93.65
N GLN A 473 4.20 -65.42 -93.79
CA GLN A 473 5.05 -65.16 -94.95
C GLN A 473 6.44 -65.79 -94.83
N ALA A 474 6.95 -65.99 -93.61
CA ALA A 474 8.22 -66.66 -93.34
C ALA A 474 8.16 -68.20 -93.42
N ASN A 475 6.95 -68.79 -93.46
CA ASN A 475 6.71 -70.24 -93.61
C ASN A 475 6.25 -70.62 -95.03
N LYS A 476 6.47 -69.76 -96.02
CA LYS A 476 6.41 -70.05 -97.46
C LYS A 476 7.81 -69.91 -98.02
#